data_AF-A0A9E1KAP6-F1
#
_entry.id   AF-A0A9E1KAP6-F1
#
_cell.length_a   1.000
_cell.length_b   1.000
_cell.length_c   1.000
_cell.angle_alpha   90.00
_cell.angle_beta   90.00
_cell.angle_gamma   90.00
#
_symmetry.space_group_name_H-M   'P 1'
#
loop_
_entity.id
_entity.type
_entity.pdbx_description
1 polymer ?
#
loop_
_entity_poly.entity_id
_entity_poly.type
_entity_poly.pdbx_seq_one_letter_code
_entity_poly.pdbx_strand_id
1 'polypeptide(L)'
;MSSFFYLAALLSFILGSFRKQKPSPRFLLYLLSLVCFLASILCKETALTFPAALLLYDVCFMRNEYWTSLKNRLLFFYLPLFLCATISVFKVLSMKSMIVDWWQRIDFEYGFKQIQIIGHGARLILLPVGLTFDYDFPNTFFATNTLAIATFLFALGVILTIALYFPKRLILVSFCFFWFLITLATTNSILPRADLLSERNLYLPSFGILFLLAITIHQLVLANHNQVAVKKIAAYCLIIFFI
;
A
#
# COMPACT_ATOMS: atom_id res chain seq x y z
N MET A 1 7.09 6.48 12.24
CA MET A 1 8.34 5.69 12.39
C MET A 1 8.34 4.40 11.58
N SER A 2 7.39 3.46 11.76
CA SER A 2 7.35 2.21 10.97
C SER A 2 7.36 2.42 9.45
N SER A 3 6.52 3.32 8.91
CA SER A 3 6.45 3.61 7.47
C SER A 3 7.75 4.13 6.88
N PHE A 4 8.53 4.91 7.63
CA PHE A 4 9.83 5.40 7.19
C PHE A 4 10.80 4.24 6.97
N PHE A 5 10.95 3.36 7.96
CA PHE A 5 11.80 2.17 7.84
C PHE A 5 11.31 1.20 6.76
N TYR A 6 10.00 1.08 6.58
CA TYR A 6 9.39 0.26 5.53
C TYR A 6 9.78 0.73 4.12
N LEU A 7 9.63 2.04 3.86
CA LEU A 7 9.99 2.64 2.57
C LEU A 7 11.49 2.69 2.36
N ALA A 8 12.29 2.92 3.41
CA ALA A 8 13.75 2.84 3.34
C ALA A 8 14.24 1.43 3.01
N ALA A 9 13.59 0.40 3.56
CA ALA A 9 13.85 -0.99 3.21
C ALA A 9 13.55 -1.26 1.73
N LEU A 10 12.38 -0.82 1.25
CA LEU A 10 12.01 -0.95 -0.16
C LEU A 10 13.02 -0.26 -1.09
N LEU A 11 13.38 0.99 -0.78
CA LEU A 11 14.31 1.77 -1.58
C LEU A 11 15.69 1.10 -1.65
N SER A 12 16.20 0.64 -0.50
CA SER A 12 17.50 -0.04 -0.41
C SER A 12 17.51 -1.32 -1.24
N PHE A 13 16.43 -2.10 -1.19
CA PHE A 13 16.27 -3.29 -2.03
C PHE A 13 16.27 -2.95 -3.53
N ILE A 14 15.51 -1.93 -3.95
CA ILE A 14 15.43 -1.50 -5.36
C ILE A 14 16.82 -1.09 -5.86
N LEU A 15 17.52 -0.26 -5.08
CA LEU A 15 18.87 0.21 -5.42
C LEU A 15 19.88 -0.95 -5.51
N GLY A 16 19.82 -1.91 -4.59
CA GLY A 16 20.69 -3.10 -4.62
C GLY A 16 20.42 -4.03 -5.80
N SER A 17 19.17 -4.04 -6.28
CA SER A 17 18.71 -4.95 -7.33
C SER A 17 19.10 -4.55 -8.75
N PHE A 18 19.63 -3.34 -8.95
CA PHE A 18 20.16 -2.92 -10.25
C PHE A 18 21.33 -3.81 -10.69
N ARG A 19 21.30 -4.25 -11.96
CA ARG A 19 22.34 -5.12 -12.53
C ARG A 19 23.71 -4.44 -12.58
N LYS A 20 23.73 -3.13 -12.83
CA LYS A 20 24.95 -2.29 -12.86
C LYS A 20 25.67 -2.24 -11.52
N GLN A 21 24.99 -2.58 -10.42
CA GLN A 21 25.56 -2.52 -9.09
C GLN A 21 26.65 -3.58 -8.89
N LYS A 22 27.81 -3.15 -8.38
CA LYS A 22 28.91 -4.04 -7.97
C LYS A 22 28.44 -4.99 -6.85
N PRO A 23 29.05 -6.18 -6.68
CA PRO A 23 28.60 -7.18 -5.71
C PRO A 23 28.67 -6.71 -4.25
N SER A 24 29.72 -5.97 -3.85
CA SER A 24 29.85 -5.47 -2.47
C SER A 24 28.79 -4.45 -2.06
N PRO A 25 28.53 -3.34 -2.79
CA PRO A 25 27.48 -2.41 -2.41
C PRO A 25 26.09 -3.02 -2.56
N ARG A 26 25.89 -4.00 -3.46
CA ARG A 26 24.62 -4.76 -3.52
C ARG A 26 24.35 -5.50 -2.21
N PHE A 27 25.35 -6.22 -1.69
CA PHE A 27 25.22 -6.95 -0.44
C PHE A 27 24.91 -6.00 0.73
N LEU A 28 25.61 -4.86 0.82
CA LEU A 28 25.35 -3.84 1.84
C LEU A 28 23.93 -3.27 1.74
N LEU A 29 23.43 -3.01 0.54
CA LEU A 29 22.07 -2.50 0.33
C LEU A 29 20.99 -3.53 0.70
N TYR A 30 21.23 -4.82 0.42
CA TYR A 30 20.35 -5.90 0.86
C TYR A 30 20.36 -6.07 2.38
N LEU A 31 21.53 -6.01 3.01
CA LEU A 31 21.66 -6.04 4.46
C LEU A 31 20.94 -4.84 5.11
N LEU A 32 21.15 -3.64 4.56
CA LEU A 32 20.46 -2.42 5.01
C LEU A 32 18.95 -2.57 4.90
N SER A 33 18.45 -3.13 3.80
CA SER A 33 17.02 -3.41 3.64
C SER A 33 16.49 -4.36 4.70
N LEU A 34 17.23 -5.42 5.05
CA LEU A 34 16.82 -6.35 6.12
C LEU A 34 16.81 -5.68 7.50
N VAL A 35 17.83 -4.88 7.82
CA VAL A 35 17.91 -4.15 9.08
C VAL A 35 16.75 -3.15 9.20
N CYS A 36 16.47 -2.38 8.13
CA CYS A 36 15.33 -1.48 8.10
C CYS A 36 14.00 -2.23 8.22
N PHE A 37 13.84 -3.39 7.58
CA PHE A 37 12.64 -4.21 7.71
C PHE A 37 12.42 -4.68 9.16
N LEU A 38 13.47 -5.19 9.81
CA LEU A 38 13.41 -5.58 11.23
C LEU A 38 13.03 -4.37 12.10
N ALA A 39 13.70 -3.22 11.93
CA ALA A 39 13.36 -2.00 12.64
C ALA A 39 11.88 -1.58 12.42
N SER A 40 11.35 -1.78 11.20
CA SER A 40 9.95 -1.50 10.88
C SER A 40 8.99 -2.44 11.63
N ILE A 41 9.30 -3.74 11.71
CA ILE A 41 8.52 -4.74 12.48
C ILE A 41 8.52 -4.42 13.97
N LEU A 42 9.68 -4.06 14.54
CA LEU A 42 9.75 -3.67 15.96
C LEU A 42 8.93 -2.42 16.26
N CYS A 43 8.67 -1.56 15.26
CA CYS A 43 7.84 -0.37 15.44
C CYS A 43 6.33 -0.64 15.36
N LYS A 44 5.89 -1.49 14.42
CA LYS A 44 4.46 -1.74 14.18
C LYS A 44 4.21 -3.03 13.39
N GLU A 45 3.11 -3.70 13.70
CA GLU A 45 2.65 -4.94 13.05
C GLU A 45 2.38 -4.77 11.55
N THR A 46 2.07 -3.54 11.11
CA THR A 46 1.82 -3.22 9.69
C THR A 46 2.99 -3.54 8.78
N ALA A 47 4.21 -3.58 9.34
CA ALA A 47 5.42 -3.93 8.61
C ALA A 47 5.44 -5.38 8.12
N LEU A 48 4.65 -6.30 8.71
CA LEU A 48 4.54 -7.70 8.25
C LEU A 48 4.06 -7.82 6.80
N THR A 49 3.48 -6.76 6.24
CA THR A 49 3.06 -6.68 4.83
C THR A 49 4.23 -6.50 3.85
N PHE A 50 5.42 -6.16 4.34
CA PHE A 50 6.59 -5.83 3.52
C PHE A 50 6.98 -6.92 2.51
N PRO A 51 7.04 -8.22 2.86
CA PRO A 51 7.34 -9.27 1.89
C PRO A 51 6.36 -9.27 0.71
N ALA A 52 5.07 -9.09 0.98
CA ALA A 52 4.03 -9.06 -0.05
C ALA A 52 4.14 -7.80 -0.93
N ALA A 53 4.39 -6.63 -0.34
CA ALA A 53 4.59 -5.39 -1.10
C ALA A 53 5.85 -5.42 -1.97
N LEU A 54 6.91 -6.07 -1.49
CA LEU A 54 8.16 -6.21 -2.22
C LEU A 54 8.02 -7.18 -3.41
N LEU A 55 7.32 -8.30 -3.21
CA LEU A 55 6.93 -9.19 -4.31
C LEU A 55 6.06 -8.47 -5.34
N LEU A 56 5.09 -7.67 -4.90
CA LEU A 56 4.27 -6.86 -5.79
C LEU A 56 5.14 -5.93 -6.65
N TYR A 57 6.12 -5.24 -6.04
CA TYR A 57 7.05 -4.39 -6.78
C TYR A 57 7.88 -5.16 -7.81
N ASP A 58 8.43 -6.32 -7.42
CA ASP A 58 9.26 -7.16 -8.31
C ASP A 58 8.46 -7.68 -9.51
N VAL A 59 7.24 -8.17 -9.27
CA VAL A 59 6.33 -8.66 -10.30
C VAL A 59 5.89 -7.54 -11.25
N CYS A 60 5.69 -6.32 -10.75
CA CYS A 60 5.25 -5.19 -11.57
C CYS A 60 6.39 -4.57 -12.40
N PHE A 61 7.57 -4.33 -11.81
CA PHE A 61 8.58 -3.46 -12.44
C PHE A 61 9.92 -4.12 -12.78
N MET A 62 10.23 -5.28 -12.20
CA MET A 62 11.59 -5.85 -12.23
C MET A 62 11.77 -7.01 -13.22
N ARG A 63 11.08 -6.94 -14.37
CA ARG A 63 11.11 -7.97 -15.43
C ARG A 63 12.15 -7.75 -16.54
N ASN A 64 12.77 -6.58 -16.59
CA ASN A 64 13.68 -6.17 -17.67
C ASN A 64 15.15 -6.54 -17.40
N GLU A 65 16.00 -6.48 -18.43
CA GLU A 65 17.44 -6.81 -18.34
C GLU A 65 18.28 -5.87 -17.46
N TYR A 66 17.72 -4.73 -17.07
CA TYR A 66 18.33 -3.77 -16.14
C TYR A 66 18.45 -4.32 -14.71
N TRP A 67 17.70 -5.38 -14.40
CA TRP A 67 17.62 -5.97 -13.08
C TRP A 67 18.51 -7.20 -12.97
N THR A 68 18.92 -7.51 -11.74
CA THR A 68 19.59 -8.78 -11.42
C THR A 68 18.73 -9.99 -11.79
N SER A 69 19.31 -11.18 -11.99
CA SER A 69 18.49 -12.37 -12.23
C SER A 69 17.59 -12.68 -11.03
N LEU A 70 16.35 -13.11 -11.31
CA LEU A 70 15.37 -13.49 -10.29
C LEU A 70 15.92 -14.58 -9.36
N LYS A 71 16.73 -15.52 -9.89
CA LYS A 71 17.40 -16.55 -9.08
C LYS A 71 18.34 -15.96 -8.02
N ASN A 72 19.11 -14.94 -8.39
CA ASN A 72 20.02 -14.27 -7.46
C ASN A 72 19.25 -13.46 -6.42
N ARG A 73 18.14 -12.80 -6.80
CA ARG A 73 17.27 -12.10 -5.83
C ARG A 73 16.63 -13.08 -4.86
N LEU A 74 16.13 -14.21 -5.35
CA LEU A 74 15.52 -15.26 -4.53
C LEU A 74 16.48 -15.76 -3.45
N LEU A 75 17.68 -16.15 -3.86
CA LEU A 75 18.65 -16.77 -2.96
C LEU A 75 19.25 -15.78 -1.97
N PHE A 76 19.68 -14.61 -2.44
CA PHE A 76 20.43 -13.66 -1.60
C PHE A 76 19.56 -12.65 -0.84
N PHE A 77 18.28 -12.52 -1.17
CA PHE A 77 17.42 -11.53 -0.53
C PHE A 77 16.08 -12.09 -0.05
N TYR A 78 15.30 -12.73 -0.92
CA TYR A 78 13.98 -13.23 -0.52
C TYR A 78 14.06 -14.33 0.54
N LEU A 79 15.02 -15.25 0.43
CA LEU A 79 15.17 -16.32 1.42
C LEU A 79 15.49 -15.76 2.82
N PRO A 80 16.49 -14.88 3.02
CA PRO A 80 16.70 -14.19 4.30
C PRO A 80 15.49 -13.39 4.78
N LEU A 81 14.79 -12.71 3.87
CA LEU A 81 13.63 -11.88 4.19
C LEU A 81 12.44 -12.71 4.68
N PHE A 82 12.11 -13.81 3.99
CA PHE A 82 11.06 -14.73 4.41
C PHE A 82 11.43 -15.41 5.72
N LEU A 83 12.69 -15.78 5.93
CA LEU A 83 13.16 -16.35 7.18
C LEU A 83 13.02 -15.35 8.35
N CYS A 84 13.39 -14.09 8.14
CA CYS A 84 13.18 -13.03 9.14
C CYS A 84 11.69 -12.81 9.45
N ALA A 85 10.85 -12.80 8.40
CA ALA A 85 9.41 -12.64 8.55
C ALA A 85 8.78 -13.82 9.32
N THR A 86 9.13 -15.06 8.97
CA THR A 86 8.60 -16.25 9.66
C THR A 86 9.06 -16.30 11.11
N ILE A 87 10.34 -16.04 11.41
CA ILE A 87 10.83 -15.98 12.79
C ILE A 87 10.08 -14.91 13.60
N SER A 88 9.86 -13.73 13.02
CA SER A 88 9.13 -12.65 13.67
C SER A 88 7.69 -13.06 13.98
N VAL A 89 7.02 -13.69 13.01
CA VAL A 89 5.67 -14.23 13.18
C VAL A 89 5.66 -15.34 14.23
N PHE A 90 6.58 -16.31 14.19
CA PHE A 90 6.66 -17.39 15.17
C PHE A 90 6.92 -16.90 16.60
N LYS A 91 7.72 -15.83 16.79
CA LYS A 91 7.87 -15.21 18.12
C LYS A 91 6.55 -14.64 18.64
N VAL A 92 5.74 -14.05 17.77
CA VAL A 92 4.40 -13.56 18.12
C VAL A 92 3.42 -14.73 18.34
N LEU A 93 3.49 -15.77 17.50
CA LEU A 93 2.60 -16.95 17.50
C LEU A 93 2.93 -17.98 18.59
N SER A 94 4.12 -17.94 19.19
CA SER A 94 4.49 -18.78 20.34
C SER A 94 3.55 -18.59 21.53
N MET A 95 2.74 -17.51 21.52
CA MET A 95 1.55 -17.37 22.34
C MET A 95 0.41 -18.19 21.74
N LYS A 96 0.40 -19.50 21.97
CA LYS A 96 -0.62 -20.46 21.46
C LYS A 96 -2.07 -20.01 21.72
N SER A 97 -2.29 -19.25 22.79
CA SER A 97 -3.58 -18.63 23.14
C SER A 97 -4.06 -17.58 22.13
N MET A 98 -3.15 -16.80 21.52
CA MET A 98 -3.52 -15.75 20.56
C MET A 98 -4.14 -16.33 19.28
N ILE A 99 -3.67 -17.47 18.78
CA ILE A 99 -4.19 -18.04 17.53
C ILE A 99 -5.66 -18.47 17.68
N VAL A 100 -5.97 -19.11 18.82
CA VAL A 100 -7.33 -19.57 19.13
C VAL A 100 -8.27 -18.38 19.28
N ASP A 101 -7.83 -17.33 19.99
CA ASP A 101 -8.58 -16.08 20.13
C ASP A 101 -8.82 -15.39 18.78
N TRP A 102 -7.83 -15.36 17.88
CA TRP A 102 -7.97 -14.72 16.57
C TRP A 102 -8.99 -15.45 15.70
N TRP A 103 -8.98 -16.79 15.70
CA TRP A 103 -9.92 -17.59 14.94
C TRP A 103 -11.36 -17.37 15.42
N GLN A 104 -11.57 -17.31 16.73
CA GLN A 104 -12.90 -17.07 17.32
C GLN A 104 -13.43 -15.66 17.08
N ARG A 105 -12.55 -14.70 16.79
CA ARG A 105 -12.91 -13.29 16.54
C ARG A 105 -13.23 -12.98 15.08
N ILE A 106 -13.07 -13.91 14.15
CA ILE A 106 -13.38 -13.64 12.73
C ILE A 106 -14.87 -13.31 12.58
N ASP A 107 -15.18 -12.13 12.03
CA ASP A 107 -16.55 -11.66 11.82
C ASP A 107 -16.73 -11.18 10.37
N PHE A 108 -17.52 -11.92 9.60
CA PHE A 108 -17.80 -11.58 8.21
C PHE A 108 -18.69 -10.34 8.05
N GLU A 109 -19.61 -10.08 8.99
CA GLU A 109 -20.44 -8.87 8.97
C GLU A 109 -19.56 -7.62 9.16
N TYR A 110 -18.62 -7.71 10.10
CA TYR A 110 -17.58 -6.70 10.27
C TYR A 110 -16.76 -6.51 8.99
N GLY A 111 -16.38 -7.60 8.32
CA GLY A 111 -15.69 -7.56 7.03
C GLY A 111 -16.44 -6.78 5.94
N PHE A 112 -17.77 -6.92 5.85
CA PHE A 112 -18.58 -6.14 4.91
C PHE A 112 -18.62 -4.65 5.26
N LYS A 113 -18.75 -4.31 6.55
CA LYS A 113 -18.66 -2.91 7.02
C LYS A 113 -17.30 -2.29 6.67
N GLN A 114 -16.24 -3.09 6.78
CA GLN A 114 -14.88 -2.66 6.46
C GLN A 114 -14.68 -2.27 4.98
N ILE A 115 -15.42 -2.86 4.03
CA ILE A 115 -15.32 -2.45 2.60
C ILE A 115 -15.70 -0.97 2.44
N GLN A 116 -16.76 -0.52 3.09
CA GLN A 116 -17.21 0.87 3.04
C GLN A 116 -16.22 1.80 3.76
N ILE A 117 -15.67 1.34 4.89
CA ILE A 117 -14.66 2.08 5.65
C ILE A 117 -13.37 2.26 4.86
N ILE A 118 -12.91 1.23 4.14
CA ILE A 118 -11.76 1.31 3.23
C ILE A 118 -12.02 2.35 2.13
N GLY A 119 -13.25 2.39 1.58
CA GLY A 119 -13.68 3.42 0.64
C GLY A 119 -13.64 4.83 1.23
N HIS A 120 -14.09 4.99 2.48
CA HIS A 120 -13.99 6.25 3.21
C HIS A 120 -12.53 6.67 3.44
N GLY A 121 -11.65 5.73 3.83
CA GLY A 121 -10.23 5.99 3.96
C GLY A 121 -9.56 6.42 2.65
N ALA A 122 -9.94 5.82 1.52
CA ALA A 122 -9.47 6.26 0.20
C ALA A 122 -9.96 7.67 -0.14
N ARG A 123 -11.22 8.02 0.20
CA ARG A 123 -11.75 9.38 0.08
C ARG A 123 -10.91 10.37 0.90
N LEU A 124 -10.60 10.07 2.17
CA LEU A 124 -9.81 10.96 3.04
C LEU A 124 -8.41 11.22 2.48
N ILE A 125 -7.80 10.25 1.81
CA ILE A 125 -6.48 10.43 1.17
C ILE A 125 -6.57 11.38 -0.04
N LEU A 126 -7.63 11.28 -0.84
CA LEU A 126 -7.83 12.10 -2.03
C LEU A 126 -8.35 13.51 -1.69
N LEU A 127 -9.21 13.59 -0.69
CA LEU A 127 -9.93 14.78 -0.24
C LEU A 127 -9.90 14.78 1.30
N PRO A 128 -8.88 15.41 1.92
CA PRO A 128 -8.67 15.41 3.36
C PRO A 128 -9.64 16.35 4.10
N VAL A 129 -10.94 16.21 3.83
CA VAL A 129 -12.02 17.03 4.40
C VAL A 129 -12.74 16.22 5.48
N GLY A 130 -12.90 16.82 6.66
CA GLY A 130 -13.57 16.17 7.80
C GLY A 130 -12.67 15.19 8.56
N LEU A 131 -11.38 15.49 8.64
CA LEU A 131 -10.43 14.72 9.45
C LEU A 131 -10.80 14.82 10.93
N THR A 132 -10.84 13.68 11.61
CA THR A 132 -11.22 13.57 13.03
C THR A 132 -10.27 12.63 13.75
N PHE A 133 -10.01 12.93 15.03
CA PHE A 133 -9.15 12.07 15.85
C PHE A 133 -9.75 10.68 16.06
N ASP A 134 -11.06 10.64 16.28
CA ASP A 134 -11.84 9.44 16.47
C ASP A 134 -13.04 9.45 15.51
N TYR A 135 -13.26 8.35 14.80
CA TYR A 135 -14.30 8.24 13.79
C TYR A 135 -15.44 7.38 14.36
N ASP A 136 -16.56 8.02 14.63
CA ASP A 136 -17.81 7.33 14.94
C ASP A 136 -18.66 7.22 13.67
N PHE A 137 -18.92 5.98 13.24
CA PHE A 137 -19.71 5.70 12.05
C PHE A 137 -21.14 5.35 12.45
N PRO A 138 -22.13 6.24 12.21
CA PRO A 138 -23.52 5.94 12.55
C PRO A 138 -24.02 4.75 11.75
N ASN A 139 -24.97 3.98 12.28
CA ASN A 139 -25.54 2.80 11.58
C ASN A 139 -26.11 3.14 10.18
N THR A 140 -26.55 4.38 9.98
CA THR A 140 -27.01 4.89 8.69
C THR A 140 -25.92 4.92 7.62
N PHE A 141 -24.65 5.08 8.01
CA PHE A 141 -23.50 5.00 7.11
C PHE A 141 -23.48 3.66 6.38
N PHE A 142 -23.73 2.57 7.11
CA PHE A 142 -23.74 1.20 6.58
C PHE A 142 -25.01 0.83 5.82
N ALA A 143 -26.12 1.57 6.04
CA ALA A 143 -27.39 1.32 5.36
C ALA A 143 -27.40 1.76 3.88
N THR A 144 -26.58 2.75 3.53
CA THR A 144 -26.49 3.31 2.15
C THR A 144 -25.61 2.46 1.22
N ASN A 145 -25.96 1.18 1.06
CA ASN A 145 -25.20 0.25 0.24
C ASN A 145 -25.18 0.64 -1.25
N THR A 146 -26.23 1.28 -1.77
CA THR A 146 -26.36 1.60 -3.20
C THR A 146 -25.32 2.60 -3.70
N LEU A 147 -25.03 3.66 -2.92
CA LEU A 147 -24.04 4.67 -3.31
C LEU A 147 -22.62 4.11 -3.23
N ALA A 148 -22.32 3.33 -2.19
CA ALA A 148 -21.03 2.67 -2.01
C ALA A 148 -20.76 1.66 -3.15
N ILE A 149 -21.74 0.82 -3.48
CA ILE A 149 -21.66 -0.12 -4.60
C ILE A 149 -21.48 0.63 -5.92
N ALA A 150 -22.22 1.72 -6.16
CA ALA A 150 -22.07 2.52 -7.37
C ALA A 150 -20.67 3.14 -7.49
N THR A 151 -20.12 3.70 -6.41
CA THR A 151 -18.76 4.25 -6.41
C THR A 151 -17.69 3.17 -6.60
N PHE A 152 -17.87 1.99 -6.01
CA PHE A 152 -16.97 0.85 -6.19
C PHE A 152 -17.02 0.32 -7.63
N LEU A 153 -18.21 0.13 -8.19
CA LEU A 153 -18.40 -0.29 -9.58
C LEU A 153 -17.86 0.74 -10.57
N PHE A 154 -18.00 2.03 -10.27
CA PHE A 154 -17.42 3.11 -11.06
C PHE A 154 -15.89 3.06 -11.02
N ALA A 155 -15.28 2.97 -9.83
CA ALA A 155 -13.84 2.84 -9.68
C ALA A 155 -13.31 1.57 -10.37
N LEU A 156 -14.01 0.45 -10.25
CA LEU A 156 -13.70 -0.80 -10.93
C LEU A 156 -13.80 -0.64 -12.46
N GLY A 157 -14.84 0.04 -12.95
CA GLY A 157 -15.01 0.36 -14.38
C GLY A 157 -13.88 1.24 -14.92
N VAL A 158 -13.41 2.22 -14.14
CA VAL A 158 -12.23 3.04 -14.49
C VAL A 158 -10.96 2.19 -14.52
N ILE A 159 -10.76 1.30 -13.54
CA ILE A 159 -9.60 0.39 -13.53
C ILE A 159 -9.65 -0.57 -14.73
N LEU A 160 -10.81 -1.15 -15.03
CA LEU A 160 -11.01 -2.08 -16.16
C LEU A 160 -10.85 -1.39 -17.52
N THR A 161 -11.35 -0.16 -17.69
CA THR A 161 -11.13 0.61 -18.92
C THR A 161 -9.64 0.93 -19.10
N ILE A 162 -8.95 1.36 -18.05
CA ILE A 162 -7.48 1.55 -18.11
C ILE A 162 -6.77 0.23 -18.42
N ALA A 163 -7.25 -0.89 -17.87
CA ALA A 163 -6.73 -2.23 -18.13
C ALA A 163 -6.82 -2.64 -19.61
N LEU A 164 -7.97 -2.38 -20.23
CA LEU A 164 -8.26 -2.77 -21.62
C LEU A 164 -7.52 -1.89 -22.64
N TYR A 165 -7.48 -0.58 -22.42
CA TYR A 165 -6.94 0.36 -23.42
C TYR A 165 -5.45 0.66 -23.23
N PHE A 166 -4.90 0.46 -22.03
CA PHE A 166 -3.52 0.81 -21.72
C PHE A 166 -2.82 -0.26 -20.87
N PRO A 167 -2.42 -1.40 -21.46
CA PRO A 167 -1.86 -2.54 -20.71
C PRO A 167 -0.55 -2.18 -19.97
N LYS A 168 0.23 -1.22 -20.48
CA LYS A 168 1.42 -0.70 -19.76
C LYS A 168 1.05 0.15 -18.54
N ARG A 169 -0.10 0.83 -18.57
CA ARG A 169 -0.63 1.60 -17.43
C ARG A 169 -1.34 0.68 -16.42
N LEU A 170 -1.88 -0.45 -16.87
CA LEU A 170 -2.48 -1.46 -16.00
C LEU A 170 -1.51 -1.91 -14.91
N ILE A 171 -0.25 -2.20 -15.27
CA ILE A 171 0.78 -2.63 -14.30
C ILE A 171 0.94 -1.61 -13.17
N LEU A 172 0.98 -0.31 -13.52
CA LEU A 172 1.11 0.77 -12.55
C LEU A 172 -0.15 0.92 -11.68
N VAL A 173 -1.34 0.90 -12.29
CA VAL A 173 -2.61 1.00 -11.56
C VAL A 173 -2.78 -0.19 -10.62
N SER A 174 -2.48 -1.41 -11.09
CA SER A 174 -2.49 -2.62 -10.28
C SER A 174 -1.51 -2.53 -9.13
N PHE A 175 -0.27 -2.05 -9.36
CA PHE A 175 0.69 -1.82 -8.28
C PHE A 175 0.12 -0.90 -7.21
N CYS A 176 -0.42 0.26 -7.60
CA CYS A 176 -0.95 1.26 -6.66
C CYS A 176 -2.16 0.72 -5.87
N PHE A 177 -3.06 0.00 -6.56
CA PHE A 177 -4.24 -0.60 -5.98
C PHE A 177 -3.89 -1.71 -4.98
N PHE A 178 -3.05 -2.67 -5.40
CA PHE A 178 -2.64 -3.76 -4.50
C PHE A 178 -1.73 -3.28 -3.39
N TRP A 179 -0.90 -2.26 -3.60
CA TRP A 179 -0.14 -1.63 -2.52
C TRP A 179 -1.05 -1.13 -1.42
N PHE A 180 -2.09 -0.37 -1.80
CA PHE A 180 -3.07 0.17 -0.87
C PHE A 180 -3.75 -0.95 -0.07
N LEU A 181 -4.24 -1.99 -0.75
CA LEU A 181 -4.89 -3.12 -0.07
C LEU A 181 -3.95 -3.91 0.83
N ILE A 182 -2.76 -4.29 0.34
CA ILE A 182 -1.78 -5.10 1.09
C ILE A 182 -1.36 -4.39 2.37
N THR A 183 -1.01 -3.11 2.28
CA THR A 183 -0.52 -2.35 3.44
C THR A 183 -1.63 -2.04 4.45
N LEU A 184 -2.88 -1.93 3.99
CA LEU A 184 -4.05 -1.70 4.83
C LEU A 184 -4.57 -2.99 5.49
N ALA A 185 -4.35 -4.16 4.88
CA ALA A 185 -4.89 -5.46 5.28
C ALA A 185 -4.54 -5.90 6.71
N THR A 186 -3.46 -5.40 7.29
CA THR A 186 -3.13 -5.67 8.71
C THR A 186 -3.99 -4.90 9.69
N THR A 187 -4.53 -3.75 9.26
CA THR A 187 -5.24 -2.82 10.15
C THR A 187 -6.74 -2.82 9.96
N ASN A 188 -7.20 -2.95 8.71
CA ASN A 188 -8.60 -2.98 8.33
C ASN A 188 -8.82 -4.30 7.60
N SER A 189 -9.30 -5.30 8.35
CA SER A 189 -9.49 -6.67 7.89
C SER A 189 -10.81 -7.22 8.43
N ILE A 190 -11.01 -8.53 8.34
CA ILE A 190 -12.21 -9.23 8.85
C ILE A 190 -12.11 -9.40 10.39
N LEU A 191 -10.99 -9.03 11.00
CA LEU A 191 -10.78 -9.12 12.44
C LEU A 191 -11.30 -7.84 13.11
N PRO A 192 -12.28 -7.95 14.01
CA PRO A 192 -12.82 -6.82 14.75
C PRO A 192 -11.73 -6.10 15.55
N ARG A 193 -11.70 -4.78 15.40
CA ARG A 193 -10.89 -3.87 16.22
C ARG A 193 -11.82 -2.86 16.88
N ALA A 194 -11.36 -2.29 17.99
CA ALA A 194 -12.11 -1.24 18.71
C ALA A 194 -12.36 -0.03 17.80
N ASP A 195 -11.31 0.43 17.12
CA ASP A 195 -11.40 1.54 16.16
C ASP A 195 -11.68 0.98 14.76
N LEU A 196 -12.79 1.39 14.16
CA LEU A 196 -13.16 0.99 12.79
C LEU A 196 -12.20 1.59 11.75
N LEU A 197 -11.79 2.84 11.94
CA LEU A 197 -10.83 3.55 11.11
C LEU A 197 -9.95 4.44 11.98
N SER A 198 -8.67 4.55 11.63
CA SER A 198 -7.79 5.56 12.20
C SER A 198 -6.86 6.08 11.11
N GLU A 199 -6.73 7.40 11.01
CA GLU A 199 -5.93 8.06 9.96
C GLU A 199 -4.47 7.62 9.98
N ARG A 200 -3.94 7.30 11.17
CA ARG A 200 -2.58 6.76 11.34
C ARG A 200 -2.34 5.47 10.56
N ASN A 201 -3.40 4.72 10.24
CA ASN A 201 -3.32 3.49 9.46
C ASN A 201 -3.27 3.77 7.96
N LEU A 202 -3.69 4.95 7.52
CA LEU A 202 -3.70 5.36 6.11
C LEU A 202 -2.35 5.90 5.63
N TYR A 203 -1.40 6.19 6.51
CA TYR A 203 -0.11 6.80 6.15
C TYR A 203 0.79 5.95 5.24
N LEU A 204 0.79 4.63 5.40
CA LEU A 204 1.55 3.74 4.51
C LEU A 204 0.75 3.35 3.24
N PRO A 205 -0.56 3.05 3.34
CA PRO A 205 -1.42 2.85 2.16
C PRO A 205 -1.50 4.06 1.23
N SER A 206 -1.47 5.28 1.76
CA SER A 206 -1.57 6.51 0.96
C SER A 206 -0.48 6.62 -0.11
N PHE A 207 0.69 6.00 0.09
CA PHE A 207 1.74 5.95 -0.93
C PHE A 207 1.22 5.42 -2.26
N GLY A 208 0.40 4.36 -2.28
CA GLY A 208 -0.14 3.80 -3.52
C GLY A 208 -1.02 4.80 -4.27
N ILE A 209 -1.96 5.44 -3.56
CA ILE A 209 -2.91 6.40 -4.15
C ILE A 209 -2.18 7.68 -4.61
N LEU A 210 -1.32 8.23 -3.75
CA LEU A 210 -0.56 9.45 -4.06
C LEU A 210 0.44 9.23 -5.20
N PHE A 211 1.05 8.04 -5.28
CA PHE A 211 1.94 7.70 -6.39
C PHE A 211 1.19 7.63 -7.72
N LEU A 212 -0.02 7.04 -7.73
CA LEU A 212 -0.88 7.03 -8.91
C LEU A 212 -1.25 8.46 -9.34
N LEU A 213 -1.68 9.29 -8.39
CA LEU A 213 -2.01 10.70 -8.64
C LEU A 213 -0.80 11.49 -9.18
N ALA A 214 0.37 11.32 -8.58
CA ALA A 214 1.57 12.02 -9.01
C ALA A 214 1.92 11.69 -10.48
N ILE A 215 1.80 10.42 -10.87
CA ILE A 215 2.10 9.99 -12.24
C ILE A 215 1.03 10.46 -13.22
N THR A 216 -0.25 10.40 -12.86
CA THR A 216 -1.32 10.89 -13.74
C THR A 216 -1.19 12.39 -13.98
N ILE A 217 -0.91 13.18 -12.93
CA ILE A 217 -0.63 14.61 -13.06
C ILE A 217 0.61 14.84 -13.93
N HIS A 218 1.72 14.14 -13.67
CA HIS A 218 2.94 14.27 -14.46
C HIS A 218 2.69 14.01 -15.96
N GLN A 219 1.95 12.95 -16.29
CA GLN A 219 1.61 12.64 -17.69
C GLN A 219 0.70 13.69 -18.32
N LEU A 220 -0.31 14.18 -17.61
CA LEU A 220 -1.24 15.19 -18.14
C LEU A 220 -0.57 16.56 -18.34
N VAL A 221 0.33 16.93 -17.43
CA VAL A 221 0.98 18.25 -17.39
C VAL A 221 2.20 18.31 -18.29
N LEU A 222 3.14 17.36 -18.15
CA LEU A 222 4.45 17.44 -18.79
C LEU A 222 4.48 16.76 -20.16
N ALA A 223 3.71 15.69 -20.38
CA ALA A 223 3.74 14.99 -21.67
C ALA A 223 2.94 15.74 -22.76
N ASN A 224 1.96 16.56 -22.38
CA ASN A 224 1.12 17.31 -23.32
C ASN A 224 1.52 18.80 -23.45
N HIS A 225 2.58 19.27 -22.78
CA HIS A 225 2.99 20.69 -22.72
C HIS A 225 1.84 21.69 -22.44
N ASN A 226 0.76 21.23 -21.79
CA ASN A 226 -0.51 21.94 -21.81
C ASN A 226 -0.61 22.85 -20.57
N GLN A 227 -0.01 24.04 -20.65
CA GLN A 227 0.12 25.00 -19.55
C GLN A 227 -1.23 25.36 -18.87
N VAL A 228 -2.34 25.28 -19.61
CA VAL A 228 -3.70 25.54 -19.11
C VAL A 228 -4.15 24.45 -18.12
N ALA A 229 -3.81 23.18 -18.37
CA ALA A 229 -4.14 22.08 -17.46
C ALA A 229 -3.38 22.22 -16.13
N VAL A 230 -2.13 22.70 -16.18
CA VAL A 230 -1.29 22.97 -15.00
C VAL A 230 -1.93 24.02 -14.10
N LYS A 231 -2.35 25.15 -14.68
CA LYS A 231 -3.01 26.23 -13.93
C LYS A 231 -4.31 25.76 -13.30
N LYS A 232 -5.10 24.93 -13.99
CA LYS A 232 -6.35 24.36 -13.45
C LYS A 232 -6.08 23.38 -12.30
N ILE A 233 -5.14 22.45 -12.46
CA ILE A 233 -4.79 21.49 -11.41
C ILE A 233 -4.24 22.23 -10.17
N ALA A 234 -3.34 23.19 -10.37
CA ALA A 234 -2.82 24.02 -9.28
C ALA A 234 -3.94 24.81 -8.56
N ALA A 235 -4.89 25.37 -9.31
CA ALA A 235 -6.05 26.06 -8.74
C ALA A 235 -6.95 25.10 -7.94
N TYR A 236 -7.24 23.90 -8.44
CA TYR A 236 -8.03 22.91 -7.69
C TYR A 236 -7.31 22.44 -6.41
N CYS A 237 -5.99 22.21 -6.47
CA CYS A 237 -5.20 21.88 -5.27
C CYS A 237 -5.23 23.01 -4.24
N LEU A 238 -5.13 24.27 -4.68
CA LEU A 238 -5.26 25.44 -3.80
C LEU A 238 -6.66 25.53 -3.19
N ILE A 239 -7.72 25.35 -3.98
CA ILE A 239 -9.10 25.37 -3.48
C ILE A 239 -9.32 24.26 -2.44
N ILE A 240 -8.82 23.05 -2.68
CA ILE A 240 -8.92 21.94 -1.71
C ILE A 240 -8.11 22.22 -0.43
N PHE A 241 -7.00 22.96 -0.52
CA PHE A 241 -6.20 23.33 0.66
C PHE A 241 -6.85 24.42 1.52
N PHE A 242 -7.71 25.25 0.92
CA PHE A 242 -8.38 26.37 1.60
C PHE A 242 -9.84 26.09 1.99
N ILE A 243 -10.33 24.85 1.78
CA ILE A 243 -11.64 24.34 2.25
C ILE A 243 -11.42 23.43 3.44
#